data_AF-A0A0K0DMN6-F1
#
_entry.id   AF-A0A0K0DMN6-F1
#
_cell.length_a   1.000
_cell.length_b   1.000
_cell.length_c   1.000
_cell.angle_alpha   90.00
_cell.angle_beta   90.00
_cell.angle_gamma   90.00
#
_symmetry.space_group_name_H-M   'P 1'
#
loop_
_entity.id
_entity.type
_entity.pdbx_description
1 polymer ?
#
loop_
_entity_poly.entity_id
_entity_poly.type
_entity_poly.pdbx_seq_one_letter_code
_entity_poly.pdbx_strand_id
1 'polypeptide(L)'
;DTIHCRYFNHRWKEITPAYRTVVFPEFTAPCARREGAKYISLTDRHFGSYEFSVPITDRTNQVPTYYFSACLAPLYGAEPKWLLLAEFIEHHKIQGVKYFYVYVNELDEYNRTLLDDYVRSGEAEVIILRERFTKDERQWQECLTRARGHSRWVAMIDLDERLTPTEYSGTLSEYLQSVKIKRIFFYIFKHLLWFRSISNQTIAELSFRQQWILRNESAPEKYVNKGQVGLYMSMCLCLSGEQ
;
A
#
# COMPACT_ATOMS: atom_id res chain seq x y z
N ASP A 1 -15.63 -17.47 -7.29
CA ASP A 1 -16.54 -18.18 -6.36
C ASP A 1 -17.71 -17.33 -5.90
N THR A 2 -18.85 -17.97 -5.60
CA THR A 2 -19.99 -17.30 -4.95
C THR A 2 -19.71 -17.24 -3.45
N ILE A 3 -19.84 -16.06 -2.85
CA ILE A 3 -19.62 -15.80 -1.43
C ILE A 3 -20.76 -14.96 -0.87
N HIS A 4 -20.87 -14.90 0.45
CA HIS A 4 -21.92 -14.18 1.15
C HIS A 4 -21.33 -13.17 2.12
N CYS A 5 -21.70 -11.91 1.97
CA CYS A 5 -21.32 -10.84 2.87
C CYS A 5 -22.26 -10.83 4.08
N ARG A 6 -21.69 -10.96 5.27
CA ARG A 6 -22.40 -10.95 6.55
C ARG A 6 -22.07 -9.65 7.28
N TYR A 7 -23.09 -8.97 7.74
CA TYR A 7 -22.98 -7.62 8.30
C TYR A 7 -23.24 -7.67 9.80
N PHE A 8 -22.49 -6.90 10.56
CA PHE A 8 -22.65 -6.80 12.01
C PHE A 8 -22.73 -5.34 12.43
N ASN A 9 -23.59 -5.05 13.40
CA ASN A 9 -23.70 -3.71 13.97
C ASN A 9 -22.59 -3.44 15.02
N HIS A 10 -22.63 -2.27 15.66
CA HIS A 10 -21.67 -1.87 16.70
C HIS A 10 -21.62 -2.80 17.93
N ARG A 11 -22.66 -3.63 18.15
CA ARG A 11 -22.73 -4.63 19.23
C ARG A 11 -22.39 -6.04 18.75
N TRP A 12 -21.79 -6.17 17.56
CA TRP A 12 -21.48 -7.46 16.93
C TRP A 12 -22.70 -8.36 16.70
N LYS A 13 -23.90 -7.78 16.70
CA LYS A 13 -25.12 -8.50 16.34
C LYS A 13 -25.25 -8.52 14.83
N GLU A 14 -25.45 -9.72 14.29
CA GLU A 14 -25.62 -9.92 12.85
C GLU A 14 -26.89 -9.25 12.32
N ILE A 15 -26.77 -8.66 11.14
CA ILE A 15 -27.84 -8.05 10.35
C ILE A 15 -28.15 -8.98 9.18
N THR A 16 -29.25 -9.73 9.29
CA THR A 16 -29.71 -10.68 8.28
C THR A 16 -30.64 -10.02 7.25
N PRO A 17 -30.83 -10.60 6.05
CA PRO A 17 -30.15 -11.80 5.51
C PRO A 17 -28.73 -11.50 5.02
N ALA A 18 -27.88 -12.50 4.74
CA ALA A 18 -26.58 -12.24 4.12
C ALA A 18 -26.73 -11.71 2.67
N TYR A 19 -25.74 -10.98 2.16
CA TYR A 19 -25.74 -10.49 0.77
C TYR A 19 -24.91 -11.42 -0.12
N ARG A 20 -25.54 -12.08 -1.09
CA ARG A 20 -24.86 -12.96 -2.04
C ARG A 20 -24.09 -12.11 -3.06
N THR A 21 -22.82 -12.41 -3.24
CA THR A 21 -21.96 -11.78 -4.25
C THR A 21 -21.03 -12.80 -4.89
N VAL A 22 -20.26 -12.36 -5.87
CA VAL A 22 -19.24 -13.14 -6.55
C VAL A 22 -17.90 -12.45 -6.38
N VAL A 23 -16.85 -13.23 -6.13
CA VAL A 23 -15.49 -12.69 -6.07
C VAL A 23 -15.09 -12.25 -7.48
N PHE A 24 -14.96 -10.93 -7.68
CA PHE A 24 -14.50 -10.32 -8.91
C PHE A 24 -14.07 -8.85 -8.70
N PRO A 25 -12.88 -8.42 -9.17
CA PRO A 25 -11.78 -9.25 -9.70
C PRO A 25 -11.25 -10.23 -8.63
N GLU A 26 -10.28 -11.08 -8.97
CA GLU A 26 -9.67 -12.06 -8.04
C GLU A 26 -9.50 -11.46 -6.63
N PHE A 27 -10.00 -12.16 -5.60
CA PHE A 27 -9.97 -11.79 -4.17
C PHE A 27 -10.76 -10.53 -3.74
N THR A 28 -11.48 -9.86 -4.65
CA THR A 28 -12.36 -8.74 -4.31
C THR A 28 -13.82 -9.18 -4.22
N ALA A 29 -14.47 -8.89 -3.08
CA ALA A 29 -15.86 -9.19 -2.83
C ALA A 29 -16.72 -7.91 -2.83
N PRO A 30 -17.44 -7.56 -3.91
CA PRO A 30 -18.31 -6.40 -3.91
C PRO A 30 -19.56 -6.67 -3.07
N CYS A 31 -19.58 -6.10 -1.87
CA CYS A 31 -20.70 -6.20 -0.94
C CYS A 31 -21.54 -4.92 -0.95
N ALA A 32 -22.86 -5.04 -1.02
CA ALA A 32 -23.74 -3.87 -0.93
C ALA A 32 -23.63 -3.19 0.45
N ARG A 33 -23.66 -1.86 0.52
CA ARG A 33 -23.67 -1.15 1.80
C ARG A 33 -24.99 -1.40 2.52
N ARG A 34 -24.94 -1.54 3.85
CA ARG A 34 -26.14 -1.70 4.68
C ARG A 34 -26.17 -0.68 5.80
N GLU A 35 -27.35 -0.14 6.05
CA GLU A 35 -27.59 0.76 7.16
C GLU A 35 -27.33 0.05 8.50
N GLY A 36 -26.67 0.75 9.43
CA GLY A 36 -26.32 0.21 10.75
C GLY A 36 -25.16 -0.79 10.77
N ALA A 37 -24.65 -1.25 9.62
CA ALA A 37 -23.50 -2.14 9.55
C ALA A 37 -22.20 -1.39 9.90
N LYS A 38 -21.41 -1.97 10.80
CA LYS A 38 -20.10 -1.46 11.23
C LYS A 38 -18.96 -2.44 10.97
N TYR A 39 -19.27 -3.74 10.90
CA TYR A 39 -18.32 -4.78 10.56
C TYR A 39 -18.89 -5.69 9.49
N ILE A 40 -17.99 -6.35 8.75
CA ILE A 40 -18.33 -7.27 7.67
C ILE A 40 -17.47 -8.53 7.74
N SER A 41 -18.06 -9.68 7.45
CA SER A 41 -17.35 -10.95 7.28
C SER A 41 -17.84 -11.64 6.01
N LEU A 42 -17.07 -12.57 5.48
CA LEU A 42 -17.40 -13.34 4.28
C LEU A 42 -17.58 -14.81 4.62
N THR A 43 -18.57 -15.45 4.00
CA THR A 43 -18.79 -16.90 4.11
C THR A 43 -19.09 -17.54 2.76
N ASP A 44 -18.63 -18.77 2.55
CA ASP A 44 -18.90 -19.51 1.32
C ASP A 44 -20.38 -19.90 1.20
N ARG A 45 -21.03 -20.16 2.35
CA ARG A 45 -22.44 -20.55 2.45
C ARG A 45 -23.29 -19.43 3.04
N HIS A 46 -24.58 -19.43 2.70
CA HIS A 46 -25.57 -18.50 3.26
C HIS A 46 -25.70 -18.65 4.79
N PHE A 47 -25.62 -19.89 5.27
CA PHE A 47 -25.56 -20.22 6.69
C PHE A 47 -24.31 -21.06 6.94
N GLY A 48 -23.40 -20.55 7.76
CA GLY A 48 -22.14 -21.21 8.10
C GLY A 48 -21.48 -20.51 9.29
N SER A 49 -20.36 -21.06 9.78
CA SER A 49 -19.45 -20.30 10.63
C SER A 49 -18.84 -19.15 9.82
N TYR A 50 -18.76 -17.98 10.43
CA TYR A 50 -18.08 -16.83 9.83
C TYR A 50 -16.70 -16.66 10.48
N GLU A 51 -15.73 -16.23 9.69
CA GLU A 51 -14.43 -15.81 10.21
C GLU A 51 -14.51 -14.45 10.91
N PHE A 52 -13.41 -14.04 11.54
CA PHE A 52 -13.23 -12.73 12.16
C PHE A 52 -13.74 -11.60 11.25
N SER A 53 -14.69 -10.79 11.72
CA SER A 53 -15.23 -9.70 10.92
C SER A 53 -14.34 -8.46 10.99
N VAL A 54 -14.17 -7.79 9.86
CA VAL A 54 -13.36 -6.58 9.72
C VAL A 54 -14.23 -5.33 9.80
N PRO A 55 -13.73 -4.22 10.37
CA PRO A 55 -14.46 -2.96 10.39
C PRO A 55 -14.70 -2.42 8.97
N ILE A 56 -15.86 -1.83 8.74
CA ILE A 56 -16.20 -1.16 7.49
C ILE A 56 -15.65 0.26 7.55
N THR A 57 -14.67 0.55 6.71
CA THR A 57 -14.11 1.90 6.54
C THR A 57 -14.83 2.62 5.40
N ASP A 58 -15.35 3.81 5.67
CA ASP A 58 -16.02 4.62 4.65
C ASP A 58 -14.98 5.35 3.78
N ARG A 59 -14.87 4.92 2.51
CA ARG A 59 -13.99 5.54 1.49
C ARG A 59 -14.80 6.06 0.31
N THR A 60 -16.08 6.37 0.52
CA THR A 60 -17.02 6.81 -0.53
C THR A 60 -17.06 8.32 -0.75
N ASN A 61 -16.17 9.06 -0.10
CA ASN A 61 -16.08 10.51 -0.22
C ASN A 61 -15.85 10.93 -1.69
N GLN A 62 -16.58 11.95 -2.14
CA GLN A 62 -16.42 12.47 -3.50
C GLN A 62 -15.04 13.09 -3.72
N VAL A 63 -14.54 13.75 -2.67
CA VAL A 63 -13.20 14.33 -2.59
C VAL A 63 -12.30 13.35 -1.84
N PRO A 64 -11.19 12.87 -2.44
CA PRO A 64 -10.24 12.01 -1.75
C PRO A 64 -9.67 12.69 -0.50
N THR A 65 -9.55 11.94 0.59
CA THR A 65 -8.96 12.40 1.85
C THR A 65 -7.51 12.84 1.65
N TYR A 66 -6.74 12.05 0.91
CA TYR A 66 -5.32 12.29 0.66
C TYR A 66 -5.08 12.67 -0.79
N TYR A 67 -4.20 13.66 -1.01
CA TYR A 67 -3.77 13.99 -2.37
C TYR A 67 -2.84 12.91 -2.93
N PHE A 68 -1.86 12.49 -2.13
CA PHE A 68 -0.85 11.51 -2.54
C PHE A 68 -0.55 10.54 -1.40
N SER A 69 -0.55 9.25 -1.71
CA SER A 69 -0.31 8.14 -0.78
C SER A 69 0.71 7.15 -1.36
N ALA A 70 1.20 6.22 -0.55
CA ALA A 70 2.08 5.15 -1.00
C ALA A 70 1.62 3.78 -0.48
N CYS A 71 1.65 2.78 -1.36
CA CYS A 71 1.53 1.36 -1.07
C CYS A 71 2.96 0.81 -0.95
N LEU A 72 3.31 0.34 0.23
CA LEU A 72 4.55 -0.39 0.44
C LEU A 72 4.33 -1.86 0.04
N ALA A 73 5.25 -2.40 -0.77
CA ALA A 73 5.24 -3.82 -1.10
C ALA A 73 5.23 -4.68 0.18
N PRO A 74 4.58 -5.87 0.17
CA PRO A 74 4.41 -6.59 1.41
C PRO A 74 5.70 -7.03 2.07
N LEU A 75 5.72 -6.87 3.38
CA LEU A 75 6.84 -7.23 4.24
C LEU A 75 6.73 -8.71 4.60
N TYR A 76 7.81 -9.44 4.31
CA TYR A 76 7.97 -10.85 4.62
C TYR A 76 9.15 -11.04 5.56
N GLY A 77 9.09 -12.11 6.36
CA GLY A 77 10.18 -12.52 7.23
C GLY A 77 10.34 -11.67 8.49
N ALA A 78 10.98 -12.28 9.49
CA ALA A 78 11.19 -11.71 10.81
C ALA A 78 12.50 -10.93 10.94
N GLU A 79 13.22 -10.68 9.85
CA GLU A 79 14.45 -9.88 9.89
C GLU A 79 14.14 -8.41 10.21
N PRO A 80 15.00 -7.74 11.00
CA PRO A 80 14.83 -6.32 11.35
C PRO A 80 14.82 -5.42 10.11
N LYS A 81 13.69 -4.73 9.88
CA LYS A 81 13.48 -3.80 8.77
C LYS A 81 13.22 -2.37 9.23
N TRP A 82 13.18 -2.12 10.53
CA TRP A 82 12.76 -0.86 11.13
C TRP A 82 13.51 0.36 10.60
N LEU A 83 14.82 0.25 10.36
CA LEU A 83 15.60 1.37 9.84
C LEU A 83 15.20 1.68 8.40
N LEU A 84 15.06 0.64 7.56
CA LEU A 84 14.59 0.78 6.19
C LEU A 84 13.15 1.31 6.13
N LEU A 85 12.28 0.88 7.06
CA LEU A 85 10.90 1.37 7.18
C LEU A 85 10.85 2.85 7.57
N ALA A 86 11.64 3.25 8.56
CA ALA A 86 11.73 4.65 8.97
C ALA A 86 12.27 5.51 7.82
N GLU A 87 13.36 5.09 7.17
CA GLU A 87 13.90 5.78 6.01
C GLU A 87 12.88 5.85 4.86
N PHE A 88 12.14 4.78 4.59
CA PHE A 88 11.12 4.74 3.54
C PHE A 88 10.00 5.74 3.83
N ILE A 89 9.41 5.70 5.03
CA ILE A 89 8.28 6.54 5.39
C ILE A 89 8.71 8.02 5.38
N GLU A 90 9.81 8.35 6.05
CA GLU A 90 10.26 9.74 6.17
C GLU A 90 10.73 10.32 4.82
N HIS A 91 11.43 9.54 3.99
CA HIS A 91 11.80 9.98 2.63
C HIS A 91 10.57 10.34 1.80
N HIS A 92 9.56 9.48 1.78
CA HIS A 92 8.38 9.70 0.96
C HIS A 92 7.47 10.80 1.53
N LYS A 93 7.48 11.04 2.85
CA LYS A 93 6.86 12.23 3.46
C LYS A 93 7.47 13.53 2.94
N ILE A 94 8.80 13.59 2.80
CA ILE A 94 9.50 14.73 2.18
C ILE A 94 9.04 14.92 0.73
N GLN A 95 8.80 13.83 0.00
CA GLN A 95 8.24 13.88 -1.37
C GLN A 95 6.74 14.21 -1.44
N GLY A 96 6.10 14.46 -0.30
CA GLY A 96 4.73 14.91 -0.20
C GLY A 96 3.69 13.78 -0.09
N VAL A 97 4.10 12.54 0.16
CA VAL A 97 3.19 11.45 0.55
C VAL A 97 2.57 11.77 1.91
N LYS A 98 1.26 11.57 2.04
CA LYS A 98 0.49 11.86 3.26
C LYS A 98 -0.06 10.64 3.96
N TYR A 99 -0.10 9.49 3.28
CA TYR A 99 -0.64 8.27 3.85
C TYR A 99 0.02 7.02 3.29
N PHE A 100 0.25 6.03 4.14
CA PHE A 100 0.95 4.80 3.80
C PHE A 100 0.06 3.57 4.02
N TYR A 101 -0.05 2.72 3.00
CA TYR A 101 -0.62 1.38 3.13
C TYR A 101 0.52 0.38 3.25
N VAL A 102 0.63 -0.26 4.40
CA VAL A 102 1.71 -1.19 4.71
C VAL A 102 1.16 -2.60 4.83
N TYR A 103 1.60 -3.50 3.96
CA TYR A 103 1.17 -4.88 3.96
C TYR A 103 2.19 -5.75 4.71
N VAL A 104 1.70 -6.60 5.60
CA VAL A 104 2.54 -7.40 6.48
C VAL A 104 2.06 -8.83 6.44
N ASN A 105 2.94 -9.76 6.10
CA ASN A 105 2.71 -11.19 6.38
C ASN A 105 3.25 -11.55 7.77
N GLU A 106 4.52 -11.22 8.01
CA GLU A 106 5.22 -11.46 9.26
C GLU A 106 6.10 -10.25 9.61
N LEU A 107 6.18 -9.89 10.89
CA LEU A 107 7.05 -8.83 11.41
C LEU A 107 7.55 -9.18 12.81
N ASP A 108 8.78 -8.77 13.10
CA ASP A 108 9.28 -8.75 14.48
C ASP A 108 8.62 -7.64 15.33
N GLU A 109 8.78 -7.75 16.66
CA GLU A 109 8.20 -6.84 17.65
C GLU A 109 8.67 -5.39 17.49
N TYR A 110 9.92 -5.19 17.06
CA TYR A 110 10.50 -3.86 16.93
C TYR A 110 10.00 -3.13 15.68
N ASN A 111 9.92 -3.81 14.54
CA ASN A 111 9.29 -3.31 13.32
C ASN A 111 7.82 -2.96 13.58
N ARG A 112 7.13 -3.80 14.35
CA ARG A 112 5.74 -3.56 14.73
C ARG A 112 5.58 -2.31 15.58
N THR A 113 6.43 -2.15 16.61
CA THR A 113 6.42 -0.97 17.48
C THR A 113 6.59 0.32 16.67
N LEU A 114 7.53 0.33 15.71
CA LEU A 114 7.73 1.46 14.82
C LEU A 114 6.49 1.75 13.95
N LEU A 115 5.89 0.74 13.33
CA LEU A 115 4.70 0.92 12.50
C LEU A 115 3.49 1.38 13.31
N ASP A 116 3.33 0.88 14.55
CA ASP A 116 2.24 1.27 15.45
C ASP A 116 2.30 2.76 15.79
N ASP A 117 3.49 3.38 15.81
CA ASP A 117 3.64 4.83 15.97
C ASP A 117 3.08 5.60 14.78
N TYR A 118 3.37 5.18 13.55
CA TYR A 118 2.81 5.79 12.32
C TYR A 118 1.31 5.53 12.14
N VAL A 119 0.83 4.37 12.60
CA VAL A 119 -0.61 4.09 12.64
C VAL A 119 -1.31 5.02 13.64
N ARG A 120 -0.71 5.20 14.82
CA ARG A 120 -1.26 6.06 15.88
C ARG A 120 -1.28 7.54 15.49
N SER A 121 -0.29 8.01 14.73
CA SER A 121 -0.29 9.38 14.18
C SER A 121 -1.28 9.57 13.02
N GLY A 122 -1.90 8.49 12.53
CA GLY A 122 -2.83 8.52 11.39
C GLY A 122 -2.12 8.62 10.04
N GLU A 123 -0.81 8.38 9.99
CA GLU A 123 0.00 8.44 8.76
C GLU A 123 0.01 7.11 8.01
N ALA A 124 -0.26 5.99 8.68
CA ALA A 124 -0.25 4.66 8.07
C ALA A 124 -1.44 3.78 8.47
N GLU A 125 -1.73 2.77 7.64
CA GLU A 125 -2.55 1.61 7.98
C GLU A 125 -1.72 0.35 7.73
N VAL A 126 -1.75 -0.59 8.67
CA VAL A 126 -1.13 -1.90 8.53
C VAL A 126 -2.19 -2.94 8.16
N ILE A 127 -1.98 -3.61 7.03
CA ILE A 127 -2.85 -4.64 6.49
C ILE A 127 -2.15 -5.99 6.65
N ILE A 128 -2.72 -6.87 7.47
CA ILE A 128 -2.18 -8.20 7.70
C ILE A 128 -2.62 -9.13 6.57
N LEU A 129 -1.66 -9.64 5.81
CA LEU A 129 -1.84 -10.69 4.82
C LEU A 129 -1.83 -12.04 5.54
N ARG A 130 -2.90 -12.83 5.39
CA ARG A 130 -2.93 -14.22 5.90
C ARG A 130 -2.34 -15.16 4.85
N GLU A 131 -1.67 -16.23 5.29
CA GLU A 131 -0.78 -17.19 4.57
C GLU A 131 -1.15 -17.68 3.15
N ARG A 132 -2.34 -17.38 2.61
CA ARG A 132 -2.75 -17.78 1.25
C ARG A 132 -2.23 -16.87 0.13
N PHE A 133 -1.56 -15.77 0.44
CA PHE A 133 -1.04 -14.85 -0.58
C PHE A 133 0.39 -15.23 -0.98
N THR A 134 0.55 -15.97 -2.07
CA THR A 134 1.87 -16.06 -2.73
C THR A 134 2.26 -14.68 -3.29
N LYS A 135 3.56 -14.37 -3.28
CA LYS A 135 4.14 -13.13 -3.83
C LYS A 135 3.75 -12.97 -5.30
N ASP A 136 2.66 -12.28 -5.58
CA ASP A 136 2.28 -11.92 -6.94
C ASP A 136 1.59 -10.56 -7.00
N GLU A 137 1.26 -10.15 -8.21
CA GLU A 137 0.62 -8.89 -8.60
C GLU A 137 -0.71 -8.60 -7.88
N ARG A 138 -1.32 -9.58 -7.20
CA ARG A 138 -2.63 -9.42 -6.52
C ARG A 138 -2.57 -8.43 -5.35
N GLN A 139 -1.41 -8.27 -4.74
CA GLN A 139 -1.20 -7.35 -3.60
C GLN A 139 -1.38 -5.89 -4.04
N TRP A 140 -0.87 -5.58 -5.24
CA TRP A 140 -1.02 -4.27 -5.84
C TRP A 140 -2.47 -3.97 -6.21
N GLN A 141 -3.22 -4.97 -6.68
CA GLN A 141 -4.64 -4.83 -6.98
C GLN A 141 -5.47 -4.52 -5.72
N GLU A 142 -5.15 -5.15 -4.59
CA GLU A 142 -5.79 -4.84 -3.30
C GLU A 142 -5.52 -3.39 -2.92
N CYS A 143 -4.25 -2.95 -2.99
CA CYS A 143 -3.92 -1.58 -2.61
C CYS A 143 -4.58 -0.51 -3.49
N LEU A 144 -4.68 -0.74 -4.80
CA LEU A 144 -5.43 0.16 -5.69
C LEU A 144 -6.90 0.25 -5.30
N THR A 145 -7.51 -0.91 -5.05
CA THR A 145 -8.93 -0.97 -4.66
C THR A 145 -9.15 -0.28 -3.32
N ARG A 146 -8.22 -0.45 -2.38
CA ARG A 146 -8.22 0.18 -1.05
C ARG A 146 -8.01 1.69 -1.14
N ALA A 147 -7.06 2.15 -1.94
CA ALA A 147 -6.79 3.58 -2.12
C ALA A 147 -7.93 4.31 -2.85
N ARG A 148 -8.85 3.58 -3.48
CA ARG A 148 -9.93 4.16 -4.26
C ARG A 148 -10.88 5.00 -3.44
N GLY A 149 -11.06 6.25 -3.87
CA GLY A 149 -11.86 7.24 -3.16
C GLY A 149 -11.21 7.77 -1.88
N HIS A 150 -10.06 7.22 -1.49
CA HIS A 150 -9.30 7.65 -0.32
C HIS A 150 -8.11 8.54 -0.70
N SER A 151 -7.43 8.20 -1.79
CA SER A 151 -6.27 8.92 -2.31
C SER A 151 -6.51 9.37 -3.76
N ARG A 152 -6.08 10.58 -4.12
CA ARG A 152 -6.10 11.05 -5.52
C ARG A 152 -4.96 10.49 -6.35
N TRP A 153 -3.84 10.20 -5.71
CA TRP A 153 -2.69 9.54 -6.28
C TRP A 153 -2.17 8.53 -5.26
N VAL A 154 -1.68 7.40 -5.76
CA VAL A 154 -1.05 6.39 -4.92
C VAL A 154 0.20 5.91 -5.64
N ALA A 155 1.33 5.81 -4.97
CA ALA A 155 2.54 5.18 -5.50
C ALA A 155 2.65 3.75 -5.01
N MET A 156 3.22 2.86 -5.80
CA MET A 156 3.57 1.51 -5.40
C MET A 156 5.07 1.43 -5.35
N ILE A 157 5.63 1.01 -4.22
CA ILE A 157 7.05 1.18 -3.97
C ILE A 157 7.54 0.01 -3.12
N ASP A 158 8.68 -0.56 -3.48
CA ASP A 158 9.39 -1.49 -2.61
C ASP A 158 10.04 -0.79 -1.42
N LEU A 159 10.36 -1.56 -0.37
CA LEU A 159 10.96 -1.03 0.84
C LEU A 159 12.33 -0.37 0.61
N ASP A 160 13.10 -0.91 -0.32
CA ASP A 160 14.46 -0.45 -0.66
C ASP A 160 14.48 0.60 -1.78
N GLU A 161 13.33 0.96 -2.35
CA GLU A 161 13.23 1.95 -3.42
C GLU A 161 13.02 3.37 -2.88
N ARG A 162 13.62 4.36 -3.56
CA ARG A 162 13.48 5.78 -3.24
C ARG A 162 13.12 6.54 -4.51
N LEU A 163 11.95 7.16 -4.49
CA LEU A 163 11.49 8.01 -5.58
C LEU A 163 11.93 9.45 -5.32
N THR A 164 12.68 10.03 -6.24
CA THR A 164 13.10 11.43 -6.19
C THR A 164 13.08 12.00 -7.62
N PRO A 165 12.48 13.18 -7.84
CA PRO A 165 12.56 13.84 -9.14
C PRO A 165 13.99 14.26 -9.47
N THR A 166 14.45 13.99 -10.69
CA THR A 166 15.80 14.36 -11.17
C THR A 166 15.81 15.69 -11.92
N GLU A 167 14.81 15.92 -12.77
CA GLU A 167 14.70 17.11 -13.64
C GLU A 167 13.66 18.12 -13.15
N TYR A 168 12.95 17.82 -12.07
CA TYR A 168 11.96 18.70 -11.46
C TYR A 168 12.47 19.20 -10.11
N SER A 169 12.41 20.50 -9.87
CA SER A 169 12.99 21.13 -8.68
C SER A 169 12.14 21.02 -7.41
N GLY A 170 10.92 20.48 -7.51
CA GLY A 170 10.00 20.29 -6.39
C GLY A 170 9.85 18.83 -5.98
N THR A 171 8.87 18.57 -5.13
CA THR A 171 8.50 17.24 -4.65
C THR A 171 7.73 16.44 -5.70
N LEU A 172 7.65 15.12 -5.54
CA LEU A 172 6.76 14.28 -6.36
C LEU A 172 5.31 14.76 -6.31
N SER A 173 4.81 15.17 -5.14
CA SER A 173 3.44 15.66 -4.99
C SER A 173 3.18 16.91 -5.84
N GLU A 174 4.11 17.87 -5.85
CA GLU A 174 4.01 19.09 -6.68
C GLU A 174 4.09 18.77 -8.17
N TYR A 175 4.96 17.83 -8.56
CA TYR A 175 5.01 17.32 -9.92
C TYR A 175 3.65 16.73 -10.33
N LEU A 176 3.07 15.86 -9.51
CA LEU A 176 1.76 15.26 -9.75
C LEU A 176 0.61 16.30 -9.81
N GLN A 177 0.75 17.46 -9.16
CA GLN A 177 -0.20 18.57 -9.30
C GLN A 177 -0.05 19.31 -10.63
N SER A 178 1.17 19.39 -11.16
CA SER A 178 1.45 20.01 -12.46
C SER A 178 0.89 19.19 -13.63
N VAL A 179 0.80 17.87 -13.46
CA VAL A 179 0.22 16.96 -14.45
C VAL A 179 -1.30 17.16 -14.52
N LYS A 180 -1.78 17.75 -15.62
CA LYS A 180 -3.21 18.05 -15.86
C LYS A 180 -4.01 16.79 -16.20
N ILE A 181 -4.22 15.90 -15.24
CA ILE A 181 -5.10 14.74 -15.40
C ILE A 181 -6.18 14.75 -14.29
N LYS A 182 -7.42 14.44 -14.67
CA LYS A 182 -8.64 14.77 -13.89
C LYS A 182 -9.02 13.77 -12.78
N ARG A 183 -8.50 12.54 -12.73
CA ARG A 183 -8.73 11.51 -11.66
C ARG A 183 -7.89 10.24 -11.93
N ILE A 184 -7.10 9.74 -10.97
CA ILE A 184 -5.93 8.88 -11.30
C ILE A 184 -5.52 7.92 -10.17
N PHE A 185 -4.86 6.80 -10.50
CA PHE A 185 -4.07 5.97 -9.59
C PHE A 185 -2.70 5.75 -10.22
N PHE A 186 -1.63 5.87 -9.46
CA PHE A 186 -0.27 5.77 -9.98
C PHE A 186 0.32 4.38 -9.66
N TYR A 187 1.16 3.86 -10.54
CA TYR A 187 1.73 2.52 -10.48
C TYR A 187 3.21 2.63 -10.81
N ILE A 188 4.07 2.03 -9.99
CA ILE A 188 5.46 1.75 -10.36
C ILE A 188 5.68 0.29 -10.00
N PHE A 189 5.99 -0.56 -10.97
CA PHE A 189 6.79 -1.74 -10.70
C PHE A 189 7.51 -2.25 -11.95
N LYS A 190 8.70 -2.80 -11.69
CA LYS A 190 9.55 -3.58 -12.58
C LYS A 190 8.78 -4.83 -13.04
N HIS A 191 8.94 -5.22 -14.30
CA HIS A 191 8.27 -6.35 -14.94
C HIS A 191 6.83 -6.08 -15.45
N LEU A 192 6.79 -5.75 -16.74
CA LEU A 192 5.69 -6.03 -17.66
C LEU A 192 5.11 -7.42 -17.36
N LEU A 193 3.80 -7.53 -17.09
CA LEU A 193 2.87 -8.44 -17.77
C LEU A 193 1.45 -8.37 -17.17
N TRP A 194 0.50 -7.94 -18.00
CA TRP A 194 -0.92 -8.35 -17.95
C TRP A 194 -1.92 -7.69 -16.99
N PHE A 195 -1.97 -6.35 -16.95
CA PHE A 195 -3.26 -5.67 -16.72
C PHE A 195 -4.14 -5.76 -17.97
N ARG A 196 -4.87 -6.88 -18.13
CA ARG A 196 -5.88 -7.01 -19.19
C ARG A 196 -7.05 -6.05 -18.90
N SER A 197 -7.13 -4.99 -19.71
CA SER A 197 -8.32 -4.17 -19.97
C SER A 197 -8.99 -3.55 -18.74
N ILE A 198 -8.43 -2.45 -18.25
CA ILE A 198 -9.21 -1.45 -17.52
C ILE A 198 -9.90 -0.58 -18.58
N SER A 199 -11.15 -0.89 -18.92
CA SER A 199 -11.96 -0.12 -19.87
C SER A 199 -12.40 1.26 -19.36
N ASN A 200 -11.85 1.73 -18.23
CA ASN A 200 -12.33 2.87 -17.48
C ASN A 200 -11.39 4.08 -17.63
N GLN A 201 -11.91 5.15 -18.21
CA GLN A 201 -11.19 6.41 -18.49
C GLN A 201 -10.75 7.19 -17.23
N THR A 202 -10.95 6.63 -16.02
CA THR A 202 -10.66 7.27 -14.72
C THR A 202 -9.37 6.82 -14.07
N ILE A 203 -8.58 5.97 -14.74
CA ILE A 203 -7.30 5.46 -14.25
C ILE A 203 -6.25 5.81 -15.30
N ALA A 204 -5.15 6.45 -14.88
CA ALA A 204 -4.05 6.82 -15.75
C ALA A 204 -2.75 6.39 -15.09
N GLU A 205 -1.88 5.72 -15.85
CA GLU A 205 -0.58 5.31 -15.37
C GLU A 205 0.45 6.37 -15.76
N LEU A 206 1.38 6.67 -14.85
CA LEU A 206 2.63 7.34 -15.19
C LEU A 206 3.73 6.34 -14.86
N SER A 207 4.61 6.07 -15.82
CA SER A 207 5.75 5.19 -15.62
C SER A 207 7.01 6.03 -15.87
N PHE A 208 8.01 5.88 -15.01
CA PHE A 208 9.27 6.61 -15.11
C PHE A 208 10.43 5.65 -15.38
N ARG A 209 11.48 6.16 -16.02
CA ARG A 209 12.73 5.41 -16.16
C ARG A 209 13.39 5.29 -14.78
N GLN A 210 13.57 4.06 -14.31
CA GLN A 210 14.23 3.77 -13.04
C GLN A 210 15.75 3.85 -13.20
N GLN A 211 16.41 4.59 -12.30
CA GLN A 211 17.86 4.57 -12.18
C GLN A 211 18.25 3.81 -10.90
N TRP A 212 19.14 2.85 -11.03
CA TRP A 212 19.56 2.02 -9.90
C TRP A 212 20.73 2.68 -9.19
N ILE A 213 20.53 3.06 -7.93
CA ILE A 213 21.60 3.53 -7.06
C ILE A 213 21.84 2.42 -6.05
N LEU A 214 22.87 1.60 -6.28
CA LEU A 214 23.19 0.49 -5.40
C LEU A 214 24.06 1.00 -4.25
N ARG A 215 23.69 0.66 -3.01
CA ARG A 215 24.63 0.74 -1.87
C ARG A 215 25.73 -0.28 -2.12
N ASN A 216 26.99 0.16 -2.01
CA ASN A 216 28.14 -0.71 -2.13
C ASN A 216 28.07 -1.84 -1.08
N GLU A 217 28.24 -3.09 -1.49
CA GLU A 217 28.19 -4.31 -0.65
C GLU A 217 29.21 -4.29 0.51
N SER A 218 30.12 -3.32 0.51
CA SER A 218 31.11 -3.10 1.57
C SER A 218 30.55 -2.46 2.86
N ALA A 219 29.24 -2.20 2.96
CA ALA A 219 28.64 -1.63 4.16
C ALA A 219 28.70 -2.63 5.35
N PRO A 220 29.18 -2.21 6.53
CA PRO A 220 29.30 -3.09 7.69
C PRO A 220 27.94 -3.46 8.28
N GLU A 221 27.81 -4.68 8.81
CA GLU A 221 26.58 -5.21 9.43
C GLU A 221 26.09 -4.36 10.63
N LYS A 222 27.01 -3.66 11.31
CA LYS A 222 26.71 -2.69 12.37
C LYS A 222 27.60 -1.46 12.25
N TYR A 223 27.01 -0.29 12.41
CA TYR A 223 27.75 0.97 12.51
C TYR A 223 28.23 1.19 13.95
N VAL A 224 29.51 1.48 14.10
CA VAL A 224 30.20 1.65 15.39
C VAL A 224 30.07 3.09 15.90
N ASN A 225 29.97 4.08 15.00
CA ASN A 225 29.85 5.49 15.38
C ASN A 225 29.22 6.35 14.27
N LYS A 226 28.82 7.58 14.63
CA LYS A 226 28.21 8.56 13.71
C LYS A 226 29.11 8.91 12.52
N GLY A 227 30.43 8.94 12.70
CA GLY A 227 31.39 9.24 11.63
C GLY A 227 31.39 8.17 10.54
N GLN A 228 31.28 6.90 10.94
CA GLN A 228 31.17 5.77 10.01
C GLN A 228 29.86 5.83 9.20
N VAL A 229 28.75 6.21 9.82
CA VAL A 229 27.46 6.40 9.11
C VAL A 229 27.59 7.48 8.02
N GLY A 230 28.22 8.62 8.34
CA GLY A 230 28.42 9.72 7.39
C GLY A 230 29.23 9.32 6.16
N LEU A 231 30.31 8.55 6.34
CA LEU A 231 31.17 8.04 5.25
C LEU A 231 30.40 7.13 4.28
N TYR A 232 29.61 6.19 4.79
CA TYR A 232 28.86 5.26 3.93
C TYR A 232 27.63 5.89 3.28
N MET A 233 27.00 6.89 3.91
CA MET A 233 25.94 7.67 3.27
C MET A 233 26.46 8.48 2.06
N SER A 234 27.73 8.91 2.08
CA SER A 234 28.34 9.64 0.95
C SER A 234 28.78 8.76 -0.24
N MET A 235 28.80 7.42 -0.09
CA MET A 235 29.31 6.48 -1.11
C MET A 235 28.23 5.80 -1.96
N CYS A 236 27.00 6.32 -2.03
CA CYS A 236 25.98 5.78 -2.93
C CYS A 236 26.43 5.91 -4.40
N LEU A 237 26.59 4.79 -5.10
CA LEU A 237 27.00 4.72 -6.51
C LEU A 237 25.75 4.68 -7.41
N CYS A 238 25.60 5.66 -8.29
CA CYS A 238 24.56 5.68 -9.32
C CYS A 238 24.99 4.79 -10.50
N LEU A 239 24.25 3.72 -10.78
CA LEU A 239 24.33 2.96 -12.03
C LEU A 239 23.19 3.41 -12.95
N SER A 240 23.53 4.14 -14.01
CA SER A 240 22.61 4.39 -15.12
C SER A 240 22.49 3.12 -15.97
N GLY A 241 21.41 2.37 -15.79
CA GLY A 241 21.06 1.28 -16.70
C GLY A 241 20.46 1.84 -18.00
N GLU A 242 21.19 1.71 -19.11
CA GLU A 242 20.59 1.61 -20.44
C GLU A 242 20.17 0.15 -20.64
N GLN A 243 18.86 -0.10 -20.60
CA GLN A 243 18.22 -1.26 -21.21
C GLN A 243 16.98 -0.77 -21.96
#